data_AF-A0A1Q8ANF5-F1
#
_entry.id   AF-A0A1Q8ANF5-F1
#
_cell.length_a   1.000
_cell.length_b   1.000
_cell.length_c   1.000
_cell.angle_alpha   90.00
_cell.angle_beta   90.00
_cell.angle_gamma   90.00
#
_symmetry.space_group_name_H-M   'P 1'
#
loop_
_entity.id
_entity.type
_entity.pdbx_description
1 polymer ?
#
loop_
_entity_poly.entity_id
_entity_poly.type
_entity_poly.pdbx_seq_one_letter_code
_entity_poly.pdbx_strand_id
1 'polypeptide(L)' 'MRRFEEYLATGWTLIGTADEVRESLQQYLEATGYQRVMLLMALPGLDTALALRSMRLFVDEVVPAMTPVAPAQL' A
#
# COMPACT_ATOMS: atom_id res chain seq x y z
N MET A 1 -3.78 19.36 11.06
CA MET A 1 -3.52 18.22 10.15
C MET A 1 -2.13 17.67 10.49
N ARG A 2 -1.98 16.35 10.56
CA ARG A 2 -0.70 15.67 10.81
C ARG A 2 0.24 15.88 9.61
N ARG A 3 1.54 16.08 9.85
CA ARG A 3 2.55 16.28 8.78
C ARG A 3 2.91 14.95 8.12
N PHE A 4 3.42 14.99 6.88
CA PHE A 4 3.78 13.78 6.13
C PHE A 4 4.78 12.90 6.89
N GLU A 5 5.79 13.50 7.51
CA GLU A 5 6.82 12.82 8.30
C GLU A 5 6.24 12.10 9.53
N GLU A 6 5.18 12.65 10.12
CA GLU A 6 4.47 12.06 11.24
C GLU A 6 3.62 10.85 10.82
N TYR A 7 3.26 10.73 9.52
CA TYR A 7 2.68 9.50 8.98
C TYR A 7 3.75 8.43 8.77
N LEU A 8 4.93 8.79 8.26
CA LEU A 8 6.07 7.89 8.09
C LEU A 8 6.50 7.25 9.42
N ALA A 9 6.51 8.03 10.49
CA ALA A 9 6.92 7.59 11.82
C ALA A 9 5.98 6.55 12.46
N THR A 10 4.81 6.27 11.87
CA THR A 10 3.88 5.28 12.44
C THR A 10 4.38 3.84 12.28
N GLY A 11 5.28 3.57 11.33
CA GLY A 11 5.73 2.21 11.01
C GLY A 11 4.73 1.38 10.20
N TRP A 12 3.61 1.97 9.78
CA TRP A 12 2.57 1.33 8.94
C TRP A 12 2.66 1.73 7.46
N THR A 13 3.71 2.46 7.07
CA THR A 13 3.83 3.04 5.74
C THR A 13 4.52 2.11 4.77
N LEU A 14 3.83 1.78 3.68
CA LEU A 14 4.35 1.03 2.54
C LEU A 14 4.96 2.01 1.53
N ILE A 15 6.26 2.25 1.63
CA ILE A 15 6.98 3.19 0.76
C ILE A 15 8.24 2.54 0.24
N GLY A 16 8.41 2.56 -1.08
CA GLY A 16 9.52 1.94 -1.77
C GLY A 16 9.22 1.81 -3.25
N THR A 17 9.96 0.92 -3.89
CA THR A 17 9.69 0.43 -5.24
C THR A 17 8.38 -0.37 -5.30
N ALA A 18 7.85 -0.58 -6.51
CA ALA A 18 6.64 -1.39 -6.69
C ALA A 18 6.81 -2.81 -6.13
N ASP A 19 7.99 -3.41 -6.30
CA ASP A 19 8.31 -4.75 -5.78
C ASP A 19 8.32 -4.80 -4.25
N GLU A 20 8.98 -3.85 -3.60
CA GLU A 20 9.00 -3.78 -2.13
C GLU A 20 7.59 -3.59 -1.55
N VAL A 21 6.78 -2.73 -2.19
CA VAL A 21 5.38 -2.50 -1.78
C VAL A 21 4.54 -3.77 -1.99
N ARG A 22 4.70 -4.46 -3.13
CA ARG A 22 4.01 -5.72 -3.43
C ARG A 22 4.33 -6.79 -2.39
N GLU A 23 5.62 -7.03 -2.13
CA GLU A 23 6.05 -8.06 -1.17
C GLU A 23 5.53 -7.76 0.24
N SER A 24 5.67 -6.52 0.70
CA SER A 24 5.20 -6.14 2.03
C SER A 24 3.68 -6.22 2.16
N LEU A 25 2.93 -5.84 1.11
CA LEU A 25 1.47 -5.95 1.09
C LEU A 25 1.00 -7.41 1.05
N GLN A 26 1.67 -8.26 0.27
CA GLN A 26 1.34 -9.70 0.19
C GLN A 26 1.54 -10.37 1.55
N GLN A 27 2.70 -10.13 2.18
CA GLN A 27 2.99 -10.63 3.52
C GLN A 27 1.97 -10.16 4.55
N TYR A 28 1.54 -8.90 4.47
CA TYR A 28 0.53 -8.34 5.37
C TYR A 28 -0.83 -9.04 5.21
N LEU A 29 -1.30 -9.23 3.98
CA LEU A 29 -2.58 -9.91 3.72
C LEU A 29 -2.53 -11.39 4.14
N GLU A 30 -1.40 -12.07 3.91
CA GLU A 30 -1.19 -13.46 4.34
C GLU A 30 -1.16 -13.60 5.86
N ALA A 31 -0.44 -12.72 6.56
CA ALA A 31 -0.33 -12.76 8.01
C ALA A 31 -1.64 -12.42 8.74
N THR A 32 -2.50 -11.59 8.12
CA THR A 32 -3.77 -11.14 8.71
C THR A 32 -4.99 -11.93 8.24
N GLY A 33 -4.87 -12.64 7.10
CA GLY A 33 -6.01 -13.26 6.42
C GLY A 33 -6.96 -12.25 5.75
N TYR A 34 -6.59 -10.96 5.69
CA TYR A 34 -7.43 -9.94 5.09
C TYR A 34 -7.55 -10.13 3.58
N GLN A 35 -8.78 -10.02 3.08
CA GLN A 35 -9.09 -10.14 1.65
C GLN A 35 -9.05 -8.79 0.92
N ARG A 36 -9.20 -7.70 1.67
CA ARG A 36 -9.26 -6.34 1.14
C ARG A 36 -8.55 -5.40 2.10
N VAL A 37 -7.87 -4.42 1.53
CA VAL A 37 -7.16 -3.38 2.25
C VAL A 37 -7.40 -2.04 1.55
N MET A 38 -7.51 -0.99 2.34
CA MET A 38 -7.65 0.37 1.84
C MET A 38 -6.34 1.11 2.09
N LEU A 39 -5.73 1.62 1.02
CA LEU A 39 -4.47 2.36 1.09
C LEU A 39 -4.72 3.85 0.98
N LEU A 40 -4.10 4.61 1.87
CA LEU A 40 -4.11 6.08 1.81
C LEU A 40 -2.87 6.55 1.06
N MET A 41 -3.04 6.93 -0.21
CA MET A 41 -1.93 7.30 -1.11
C MET A 41 -1.80 8.81 -1.37
N ALA A 42 -2.79 9.60 -0.93
CA ALA A 42 -2.78 11.06 -1.00
C ALA A 42 -2.85 11.61 0.42
N LEU A 43 -1.72 12.14 0.91
CA LEU A 43 -1.58 12.70 2.25
C LEU A 43 -1.39 14.22 2.19
N PRO A 44 -1.81 14.94 3.25
CA PRO A 44 -1.51 16.37 3.36
C PRO A 44 0.00 16.64 3.29
N GLY A 45 0.40 17.55 2.40
CA GLY A 45 1.81 17.89 2.17
C GLY A 45 2.49 17.06 1.09
N LEU A 46 1.82 16.05 0.51
CA LEU A 46 2.31 15.35 -0.68
C LEU A 46 1.89 16.10 -1.94
N ASP A 47 2.82 16.25 -2.89
CA ASP A 47 2.52 16.84 -4.19
C ASP A 47 1.44 16.01 -4.92
N THR A 48 0.47 16.70 -5.53
CA THR A 48 -0.68 16.04 -6.16
C THR A 48 -0.27 15.21 -7.38
N ALA A 49 0.67 15.72 -8.20
CA ALA A 49 1.13 14.99 -9.37
C ALA A 49 1.89 13.72 -8.97
N LEU A 50 2.67 13.81 -7.89
CA LEU A 50 3.34 12.65 -7.30
C LEU A 50 2.32 11.61 -6.78
N ALA A 51 1.29 12.03 -6.05
CA ALA A 51 0.25 11.12 -5.55
C ALA A 51 -0.44 10.38 -6.70
N LEU A 52 -0.86 11.10 -7.76
CA LEU A 52 -1.51 10.50 -8.94
C LEU A 52 -0.58 9.53 -9.67
N ARG A 53 0.71 9.87 -9.81
CA ARG A 53 1.71 8.97 -10.41
C ARG A 53 1.88 7.70 -9.59
N SER A 54 1.93 7.80 -8.26
CA SER A 54 2.03 6.64 -7.37
C SER A 54 0.79 5.74 -7.46
N MET A 55 -0.41 6.33 -7.51
CA MET A 55 -1.65 5.56 -7.69
C MET A 55 -1.68 4.82 -9.03
N ARG A 56 -1.19 5.46 -10.10
CA ARG A 56 -1.04 4.81 -11.41
C ARG A 56 -0.07 3.63 -11.34
N LEU A 57 1.14 3.85 -10.81
CA LEU A 57 2.15 2.80 -10.68
C LEU A 57 1.64 1.62 -9.85
N PHE A 58 0.88 1.90 -8.78
CA PHE A 58 0.28 0.86 -7.96
C PHE A 58 -0.73 0.00 -8.74
N VAL A 59 -1.61 0.62 -9.52
CA VAL A 59 -2.59 -0.11 -10.34
C VAL A 59 -1.92 -0.88 -11.48
N ASP A 60 -0.90 -0.29 -12.12
CA ASP A 60 -0.26 -0.88 -13.30
C ASP A 60 0.72 -2.01 -12.92
N GLU A 61 1.46 -1.88 -11.81
CA GLU A 61 2.56 -2.80 -11.46
C GLU A 61 2.28 -3.66 -10.22
N VAL A 62 1.62 -3.11 -9.19
CA VAL A 62 1.45 -3.82 -7.91
C VAL A 62 0.23 -4.73 -7.94
N VAL A 63 -0.96 -4.17 -8.20
CA VAL A 63 -2.24 -4.91 -8.15
C VAL A 63 -2.23 -6.17 -9.02
N PRO A 64 -1.75 -6.15 -10.28
CA PRO A 64 -1.80 -7.34 -11.14
C PRO A 64 -0.86 -8.46 -10.70
N ALA A 65 0.19 -8.13 -9.94
CA ALA A 65 1.19 -9.07 -9.46
C ALA A 65 0.89 -9.61 -8.05
N MET A 66 -0.19 -9.16 -7.41
CA MET A 66 -0.65 -9.67 -6.11
C MET A 66 -1.32 -11.04 -6.27
N THR A 67 -1.09 -11.93 -5.30
CA THR A 67 -1.78 -13.21 -5.25
C THR A 67 -3.00 -13.11 -4.35
N PRO A 68 -4.20 -13.53 -4.79
CA PRO A 68 -5.37 -13.58 -3.92
C PRO A 68 -5.08 -14.44 -2.69
N VAL A 69 -5.26 -13.88 -1.49
CA VAL A 69 -5.19 -14.67 -0.25
C VAL A 69 -6.44 -15.54 -0.21
N ALA A 70 -6.29 -16.86 -0.03
CA ALA A 70 -7.44 -17.74 0.07
C ALA A 70 -8.34 -17.32 1.26
N PRO A 71 -9.68 -17.44 1.15
CA PRO A 71 -10.55 -17.19 2.30
C PRO A 71 -10.14 -18.15 3.43
N ALA A 72 -10.03 -17.62 4.65
CA ALA A 72 -9.90 -18.47 5.83
C ALA A 72 -11.09 -19.42 5.87
N GLN A 73 -10.83 -20.72 5.79
CA GLN A 73 -11.85 -21.75 6.01
C GLN A 73 -12.21 -21.73 7.49
N LEU A 74 -13.26 -20.98 7.84
CA LEU A 74 -13.92 -21.04 9.14
C LEU A 74 -14.94 -22.18 9.15
#